data_AF-A0A355C804-F1
#
_entry.id   AF-A0A355C804-F1
#
_cell.length_a   1.000
_cell.length_b   1.000
_cell.length_c   1.000
_cell.angle_alpha   90.00
_cell.angle_beta   90.00
_cell.angle_gamma   90.00
#
_symmetry.space_group_name_H-M   'P 1'
#
loop_
_entity.id
_entity.type
_entity.pdbx_description
1 polymer ?
#
loop_
_entity_poly.entity_id
_entity_poly.type
_entity_poly.pdbx_seq_one_letter_code
_entity_poly.pdbx_strand_id
1 'polypeptide(L)'
;GAVSIVAEVDYSRIETRYSQGWVHKITGDKQQAFAWAHESMAHKEPLSIAYHGNIVDLLEFAETEKIHIDLLSDQTSCHEPYTGGYCP
;
A
#
# COMPACT_ATOMS: atom_id res chain seq x y z
N GLY A 1 15.26 9.10 1.19
CA GLY A 1 14.40 7.95 0.83
C GLY A 1 12.96 8.41 0.76
N ALA A 2 12.03 7.52 0.45
CA ALA A 2 10.59 7.82 0.42
C ALA A 2 9.85 6.89 1.37
N VAL A 3 8.61 7.25 1.68
CA VAL A 3 7.66 6.37 2.34
C VAL A 3 6.65 5.91 1.30
N SER A 4 6.42 4.61 1.21
CA SER A 4 5.48 4.03 0.25
C SER A 4 4.47 3.10 0.94
N ILE A 5 3.23 3.16 0.48
CA ILE A 5 2.19 2.20 0.80
C ILE A 5 1.84 1.48 -0.50
N VAL A 6 1.92 0.15 -0.50
CA VAL A 6 1.56 -0.70 -1.64
C VAL A 6 0.38 -1.56 -1.23
N ALA A 7 -0.76 -1.38 -1.88
CA ALA A 7 -1.92 -2.23 -1.71
C ALA A 7 -1.75 -3.52 -2.52
N GLU A 8 -2.05 -4.66 -1.91
CA GLU A 8 -2.00 -5.97 -2.54
C GLU A 8 -3.08 -6.87 -1.90
N VAL A 9 -3.86 -7.54 -2.73
CA VAL A 9 -4.96 -8.42 -2.29
C VAL A 9 -4.49 -9.85 -2.03
N ASP A 10 -3.38 -10.26 -2.63
CA ASP A 10 -2.78 -11.59 -2.44
C ASP A 10 -1.69 -11.53 -1.36
N TYR A 11 -2.03 -11.96 -0.15
CA TYR A 11 -1.10 -12.01 0.99
C TYR A 11 0.19 -12.78 0.68
N SER A 12 0.17 -13.80 -0.18
CA SER A 12 1.36 -14.57 -0.52
C SER A 12 2.42 -13.72 -1.25
N ARG A 13 1.97 -12.72 -2.03
CA ARG A 13 2.85 -11.73 -2.69
C ARG A 13 3.47 -10.79 -1.67
N ILE A 14 2.69 -10.35 -0.69
CA ILE A 14 3.17 -9.52 0.42
C ILE A 14 4.25 -10.27 1.22
N GLU A 15 3.95 -11.50 1.64
CA GLU A 15 4.87 -12.34 2.43
C GLU A 15 6.19 -12.59 1.69
N THR A 16 6.12 -12.87 0.38
CA THR A 16 7.32 -13.01 -0.46
C THR A 16 8.20 -11.76 -0.39
N ARG A 17 7.63 -10.55 -0.44
CA ARG A 17 8.38 -9.28 -0.46
C ARG A 17 8.87 -8.88 0.93
N TYR A 18 8.12 -9.25 1.95
CA TYR A 18 8.52 -9.07 3.34
C TYR A 18 9.71 -9.96 3.70
N SER A 19 9.66 -11.26 3.35
CA SER A 19 10.78 -12.18 3.59
C SER A 19 12.06 -11.80 2.84
N GLN A 20 11.93 -11.12 1.69
CA GLN A 20 13.05 -10.55 0.92
C GLN A 20 13.60 -9.24 1.51
N GLY A 21 12.97 -8.70 2.54
CA GLY A 21 13.34 -7.40 3.15
C GLY A 21 12.98 -6.19 2.29
N TRP A 22 12.12 -6.35 1.27
CA TRP A 22 11.68 -5.23 0.42
C TRP A 22 10.54 -4.44 1.07
N VAL A 23 9.71 -5.12 1.87
CA VAL A 23 8.64 -4.52 2.67
C VAL A 23 9.05 -4.54 4.14
N HIS A 24 8.84 -3.44 4.84
CA HIS A 24 9.24 -3.28 6.25
C HIS A 24 8.07 -3.52 7.21
N LYS A 25 6.85 -3.14 6.82
CA LYS A 25 5.64 -3.31 7.64
C LYS A 25 4.50 -3.85 6.79
N ILE A 26 3.65 -4.68 7.41
CA ILE A 26 2.43 -5.23 6.80
C ILE A 26 1.25 -4.87 7.70
N THR A 27 0.14 -4.43 7.10
CA THR A 27 -1.12 -4.24 7.82
C THR A 27 -2.32 -4.46 6.91
N GLY A 28 -3.44 -4.92 7.45
CA GLY A 28 -4.74 -4.91 6.77
C GLY A 28 -5.60 -3.70 7.13
N ASP A 29 -5.05 -2.77 7.91
CA ASP A 29 -5.77 -1.59 8.40
C ASP A 29 -5.25 -0.32 7.70
N LYS A 30 -6.17 0.38 7.02
CA LYS A 30 -5.87 1.59 6.24
C LYS A 30 -5.38 2.73 7.14
N GLN A 31 -6.03 2.92 8.29
CA GLN A 31 -5.66 3.97 9.24
C GLN A 31 -4.25 3.74 9.77
N GLN A 32 -3.90 2.50 10.10
CA GLN A 32 -2.57 2.13 10.55
C GLN A 32 -1.52 2.34 9.46
N ALA A 33 -1.83 1.98 8.21
CA ALA A 33 -0.92 2.19 7.09
C ALA A 33 -0.55 3.68 6.93
N PHE A 34 -1.55 4.56 6.93
CA PHE A 34 -1.32 6.01 6.85
C PHE A 34 -0.66 6.58 8.13
N ALA A 35 -1.00 6.08 9.31
CA ALA A 35 -0.36 6.50 10.56
C ALA A 35 1.15 6.24 10.56
N TRP A 36 1.57 5.03 10.18
CA TRP A 36 2.99 4.72 10.03
C TRP A 36 3.67 5.55 8.94
N ALA A 37 2.95 5.84 7.85
CA ALA A 37 3.49 6.66 6.80
C ALA A 37 3.79 8.08 7.28
N HIS A 38 2.83 8.72 7.94
CA HIS A 38 2.99 10.05 8.52
C HIS A 38 4.10 10.12 9.57
N GLU A 39 4.16 9.14 10.47
CA GLU A 39 5.21 9.05 11.48
C GLU A 39 6.61 8.97 10.84
N SER A 40 6.77 8.10 9.83
CA SER A 40 8.07 7.92 9.16
C SER A 40 8.47 9.15 8.35
N MET A 41 7.51 9.81 7.69
CA MET A 41 7.74 11.08 7.00
C MET A 41 8.17 12.18 7.96
N ALA A 42 7.56 12.27 9.16
CA ALA A 42 7.95 13.23 10.19
C ALA A 42 9.39 13.01 10.68
N HIS A 43 9.81 11.75 10.81
CA HIS A 43 11.19 11.38 11.17
C HIS A 43 12.18 11.38 9.99
N LYS A 44 11.69 11.61 8.76
CA LYS A 44 12.48 11.54 7.51
C LYS A 44 13.15 10.18 7.28
N GLU A 45 12.49 9.12 7.73
CA GLU A 45 12.97 7.75 7.59
C GLU A 45 12.27 7.06 6.41
N PRO A 46 13.02 6.36 5.53
CA PRO A 46 12.40 5.58 4.47
C PRO A 46 11.61 4.40 5.05
N LEU A 47 10.40 4.18 4.55
CA LEU A 47 9.58 3.05 4.99
C LEU A 47 8.78 2.48 3.81
N SER A 48 8.76 1.16 3.68
CA SER A 48 7.88 0.47 2.74
C SER A 48 6.83 -0.31 3.53
N ILE A 49 5.56 0.00 3.27
CA ILE A 49 4.38 -0.56 3.91
C ILE A 49 3.60 -1.35 2.86
N ALA A 50 3.26 -2.60 3.15
CA ALA A 50 2.28 -3.36 2.39
C ALA A 50 0.93 -3.31 3.11
N TYR A 51 -0.10 -2.83 2.40
CA TYR A 51 -1.48 -2.90 2.81
C TYR A 51 -2.12 -4.14 2.20
N HIS A 52 -2.56 -5.08 3.03
CA HIS A 52 -3.28 -6.26 2.58
C HIS A 52 -4.76 -5.92 2.39
N GLY A 53 -5.16 -5.65 1.16
CA GLY A 53 -6.50 -5.23 0.80
C GLY A 53 -6.56 -4.59 -0.58
N ASN A 54 -7.75 -4.19 -1.01
CA ASN A 54 -7.96 -3.56 -2.31
C ASN A 54 -7.46 -2.11 -2.30
N ILE A 55 -6.77 -1.68 -3.35
CA ILE A 55 -6.32 -0.29 -3.51
C ILE A 55 -7.48 0.70 -3.47
N VAL A 56 -8.66 0.30 -3.96
CA VAL A 56 -9.88 1.14 -3.93
C VAL A 56 -10.20 1.56 -2.50
N ASP A 57 -10.21 0.62 -1.55
CA ASP A 57 -10.49 0.90 -0.15
C ASP A 57 -9.51 1.94 0.43
N LEU A 58 -8.23 1.80 0.08
CA LEU A 58 -7.15 2.65 0.58
C LEU A 58 -7.28 4.08 0.04
N LEU A 59 -7.64 4.23 -1.24
CA LEU A 59 -7.84 5.53 -1.88
C LEU A 59 -9.13 6.21 -1.43
N GLU A 60 -10.23 5.48 -1.27
CA GLU A 60 -11.48 6.01 -0.71
C GLU A 60 -11.28 6.53 0.71
N PHE A 61 -10.50 5.81 1.53
CA PHE A 61 -10.11 6.27 2.85
C PHE A 61 -9.27 7.55 2.80
N ALA A 62 -8.25 7.61 1.93
CA ALA A 62 -7.43 8.80 1.76
C ALA A 62 -8.24 10.02 1.33
N GLU A 63 -9.19 9.85 0.40
CA GLU A 63 -10.08 10.91 -0.07
C GLU A 63 -11.04 11.39 1.02
N THR A 64 -11.58 10.47 1.81
CA THR A 64 -12.50 10.77 2.93
C THR A 64 -11.78 11.55 4.02
N GLU A 65 -10.57 11.11 4.40
CA GLU A 65 -9.74 11.73 5.43
C GLU A 65 -8.91 12.92 4.92
N LYS A 66 -9.03 13.28 3.64
CA LYS A 66 -8.27 14.36 2.98
C LYS A 66 -6.76 14.23 3.16
N ILE A 67 -6.26 13.01 3.06
CA ILE A 67 -4.83 12.71 3.15
C ILE A 67 -4.16 13.12 1.84
N HIS A 68 -3.14 13.97 1.94
CA HIS A 68 -2.35 14.37 0.78
C HIS A 68 -1.38 13.25 0.38
N ILE A 69 -1.38 12.88 -0.91
CA ILE A 69 -0.48 11.89 -1.51
C ILE A 69 0.38 12.62 -2.54
N ASP A 70 1.70 12.70 -2.29
CA ASP A 70 2.63 13.41 -3.18
C ASP A 70 2.72 12.76 -4.57
N LEU A 71 2.71 11.42 -4.62
CA LEU A 71 2.81 10.62 -5.82
C LEU A 71 1.87 9.42 -5.73
N LEU A 72 1.04 9.25 -6.77
CA LEU A 72 0.14 8.12 -6.92
C LEU A 72 0.43 7.42 -8.26
N SER A 73 0.50 6.10 -8.22
CA SER A 73 0.64 5.25 -9.39
C SER A 73 -0.11 3.94 -9.17
N ASP A 74 -0.40 3.23 -10.24
CA ASP A 74 -1.01 1.90 -10.21
C ASP A 74 -0.21 0.95 -11.10
N GLN A 75 0.03 -0.26 -10.60
CA GLN A 75 0.68 -1.35 -11.32
C GLN A 75 -0.09 -2.67 -11.18
N THR A 76 -1.39 -2.61 -10.85
CA THR A 76 -2.25 -3.78 -10.96
C THR A 76 -2.24 -4.29 -12.41
N SER A 77 -2.48 -5.59 -12.60
CA SER A 77 -2.47 -6.21 -13.92
C SER A 77 -3.77 -5.93 -14.68
N CYS A 78 -4.07 -4.65 -14.90
CA CYS A 78 -5.25 -4.15 -15.61
C CYS A 78 -5.34 -4.62 -17.09
N HIS A 79 -4.26 -5.17 -17.63
CA HIS A 79 -4.25 -5.81 -18.95
C HIS A 79 -4.94 -7.19 -18.96
N GLU A 80 -5.17 -7.79 -17.78
CA GLU A 80 -5.88 -9.07 -17.59
C GLU A 80 -6.99 -8.97 -16.52
N PRO A 81 -8.03 -8.16 -16.76
CA PRO A 81 -9.01 -7.82 -15.73
C PRO A 81 -9.97 -8.95 -15.34
N TYR A 82 -10.11 -10.00 -16.17
CA TYR A 82 -11.11 -11.06 -15.97
C TYR A 82 -10.52 -12.40 -15.51
N THR A 83 -9.20 -12.55 -15.51
CA THR A 83 -8.48 -13.79 -15.14
C THR A 83 -7.74 -13.69 -13.81
N GLY A 84 -7.99 -12.62 -13.04
CA GLY A 84 -7.41 -12.39 -11.71
C GLY A 84 -6.31 -11.33 -11.66
N GLY A 85 -6.03 -10.61 -12.75
CA GLY A 85 -5.08 -9.49 -12.76
C GLY A 85 -5.62 -8.21 -12.12
N TYR A 86 -6.93 -8.09 -12.02
CA TYR A 86 -7.64 -7.04 -11.28
C TYR A 86 -8.68 -7.71 -10.38
N CYS A 87 -8.65 -7.38 -9.09
CA CYS A 87 -9.67 -7.82 -8.13
C CYS A 87 -10.61 -6.64 -7.89
N PRO A 88 -11.88 -6.70 -8.31
CA PRO A 88 -12.87 -5.70 -7.93
C PRO A 88 -13.17 -5.74 -6.43
#